data_AF-A0A3B1DNI5-F1
#
_entry.id   AF-A0A3B1DNI5-F1
#
_cell.length_a   1.000
_cell.length_b   1.000
_cell.length_c   1.000
_cell.angle_alpha   90.00
_cell.angle_beta   90.00
_cell.angle_gamma   90.00
#
_symmetry.space_group_name_H-M   'P 1'
#
loop_
_entity.id
_entity.type
_entity.pdbx_description
1 polymer ?
#
loop_
_entity_poly.entity_id
_entity_poly.type
_entity_poly.pdbx_seq_one_letter_code
_entity_poly.pdbx_strand_id
1 'polypeptide(L)'
;MENVMDQIFLGNPIKDYIAAVFMFLFGVLVIRIVRHFVLRRLRQWAQKTKITLDDFILNIIRATAFPLVYLGVFYMSIHMLKMSESMRYGVHILGTAIVTLVAAHLVVSVIQYVFETGLTKKGNGPAMRHSLKGALDIIRVVIWGLAIIFFLDNLGFKISAVIAGLGIGGVAVALAAQAVLGDLFSYVAILFDRPFEIGDFVIVDDYMGTVEHIGIKTTRINSLGGEQLVFSNTDLTNSRLRNYRRMKHRRVVFNLGVTYQTSRTQLKEIPEIIEGIIKKIENITFDRAHFLSYGDFSLNFEIVYYVQSGDYNKYMDVQQKINFAIHESFEKYNIEFAYPTQTVYINKAHE
;
A
#
# COMPACT_ATOMS: atom_id res chain seq x y z
N MET A 1 30.15 55.25 53.01
CA MET A 1 28.87 54.68 52.54
C MET A 1 29.24 53.45 51.74
N GLU A 2 29.02 52.25 52.28
CA GLU A 2 29.14 51.03 51.49
C GLU A 2 28.21 51.16 50.28
N ASN A 3 28.77 50.93 49.09
CA ASN A 3 28.02 51.05 47.86
C ASN A 3 26.92 49.99 47.90
N VAL A 4 25.65 50.40 47.95
CA VAL A 4 24.48 49.51 48.06
C VAL A 4 24.52 48.41 46.99
N MET A 5 25.17 48.68 45.85
CA MET A 5 25.36 47.76 44.73
C MET A 5 26.21 46.51 45.05
N ASP A 6 27.07 46.57 46.06
CA ASP A 6 27.96 45.46 46.47
C ASP A 6 27.46 44.70 47.71
N GLN A 7 26.31 45.10 48.28
CA GLN A 7 25.69 44.33 49.36
C GLN A 7 25.27 42.94 48.86
N ILE A 8 25.61 41.91 49.64
CA ILE A 8 25.33 40.52 49.31
C ILE A 8 23.96 40.15 49.86
N PHE A 9 23.05 39.75 48.98
CA PHE A 9 21.73 39.23 49.32
C PHE A 9 21.61 37.81 48.74
N LEU A 10 21.24 36.81 49.55
CA LEU A 10 21.11 35.40 49.11
C LEU A 10 22.31 34.89 48.28
N GLY A 11 23.53 35.24 48.68
CA GLY A 11 24.77 34.78 48.04
C GLY A 11 25.17 35.51 46.76
N ASN A 12 24.45 36.55 46.35
CA ASN A 12 24.74 37.36 45.17
C ASN A 12 24.75 38.87 45.51
N PRO A 13 25.65 39.66 44.91
CA PRO A 13 25.61 41.11 45.05
C PRO A 13 24.37 41.70 44.36
N ILE A 14 23.82 42.80 44.88
CA ILE A 14 22.61 43.46 44.34
C ILE A 14 22.74 43.78 42.84
N LYS A 15 23.94 44.11 42.36
CA LYS A 15 24.22 44.33 40.93
C LYS A 15 23.90 43.13 40.02
N ASP A 16 24.06 41.90 40.50
CA ASP A 16 23.79 40.69 39.71
C ASP A 16 22.28 40.44 39.56
N TYR A 17 21.50 40.76 40.60
CA TYR A 17 20.03 40.78 40.50
C TYR A 17 19.54 41.84 39.52
N ILE A 18 20.12 43.04 39.57
CA ILE A 18 19.79 44.13 38.63
C ILE A 18 20.14 43.71 37.20
N ALA A 19 21.32 43.12 36.98
CA ALA A 19 21.74 42.62 35.67
C ALA A 19 20.81 41.51 35.14
N ALA A 20 20.41 40.55 35.98
CA ALA A 20 19.50 39.48 35.62
C ALA A 20 18.09 40.00 35.26
N VAL A 21 17.54 40.91 36.08
CA VAL A 21 16.24 41.55 35.80
C VAL A 21 16.31 42.38 34.51
N PHE A 22 17.40 43.13 34.31
CA PHE A 22 17.61 43.88 33.08
C PHE A 22 17.70 42.97 31.86
N MET A 23 18.47 41.88 31.92
CA MET A 23 18.56 40.89 30.84
C MET A 23 17.20 40.25 30.55
N PHE A 24 16.42 39.89 31.58
CA PHE A 24 15.10 39.33 31.41
C PHE A 24 14.14 40.32 30.73
N LEU A 25 14.06 41.57 31.22
CA LEU A 25 13.20 42.60 30.66
C LEU A 25 13.61 42.97 29.23
N PHE A 26 14.90 43.11 28.97
CA PHE A 26 15.45 43.37 27.65
C PHE A 26 15.14 42.21 26.69
N GLY A 27 15.37 40.97 27.11
CA GLY A 27 15.05 39.78 26.32
C GLY A 27 13.55 39.67 26.03
N VAL A 28 12.67 39.92 27.01
CA VAL A 28 11.21 39.97 26.83
C VAL A 28 10.81 41.05 25.82
N LEU A 29 11.43 42.23 25.87
CA LEU A 29 11.19 43.32 24.92
C LEU A 29 11.61 42.91 23.50
N VAL A 30 12.81 42.34 23.34
CA VAL A 30 13.31 41.83 22.05
C VAL A 30 12.36 40.76 21.51
N ILE A 31 11.95 39.78 22.32
CA ILE A 31 11.02 38.74 21.89
C ILE A 31 9.67 39.34 21.50
N ARG A 32 9.14 40.34 22.21
CA ARG A 32 7.89 41.02 21.82
C ARG A 32 7.99 41.68 20.45
N ILE A 33 9.10 42.37 20.16
CA ILE A 33 9.34 43.01 18.87
C ILE A 33 9.48 41.97 17.76
N VAL A 34 10.32 40.95 17.96
CA VAL A 34 10.51 39.84 17.03
C VAL A 34 9.18 39.11 16.78
N ARG A 35 8.41 38.82 17.83
CA ARG A 35 7.09 38.20 17.73
C ARG A 35 6.14 39.02 16.89
N HIS A 36 6.07 40.33 17.13
CA HIS A 36 5.22 41.20 16.34
C HIS A 36 5.61 41.17 14.86
N PHE A 37 6.90 41.28 14.54
CA PHE A 37 7.39 41.30 13.16
C PHE A 37 7.21 39.96 12.45
N VAL A 38 7.62 38.85 13.09
CA VAL A 38 7.54 37.49 12.53
C VAL A 38 6.09 37.08 12.31
N LEU A 39 5.20 37.27 13.31
CA LEU A 39 3.79 36.91 13.14
C LEU A 39 3.10 37.79 12.08
N ARG A 40 3.46 39.07 11.97
CA ARG A 40 2.91 39.95 10.93
C ARG A 40 3.34 39.48 9.53
N ARG A 41 4.62 39.14 9.35
CA ARG A 41 5.16 38.69 8.05
C ARG A 41 4.61 37.32 7.66
N LEU A 42 4.57 36.37 8.60
CA LEU A 42 3.99 35.05 8.36
C LEU A 42 2.48 35.12 8.07
N ARG A 43 1.72 35.98 8.75
CA ARG A 43 0.29 36.17 8.45
C ARG A 43 0.06 36.76 7.06
N GLN A 44 0.92 37.70 6.62
CA GLN A 44 0.87 38.24 5.26
C GLN A 44 1.22 37.21 4.19
N TRP A 45 2.05 36.22 4.52
CA TRP A 45 2.37 35.10 3.63
C TRP A 45 1.24 34.07 3.59
N ALA A 46 0.71 33.69 4.75
CA ALA A 46 -0.43 32.76 4.85
C ALA A 46 -1.67 33.26 4.10
N GLN A 47 -1.93 34.58 4.10
CA GLN A 47 -3.03 35.17 3.32
C GLN A 47 -2.84 35.08 1.80
N LYS A 48 -1.61 34.87 1.32
CA LYS A 48 -1.29 34.75 -0.12
C LYS A 48 -1.33 33.30 -0.61
N THR A 49 -1.37 32.33 0.30
CA THR A 49 -1.32 30.90 -0.01
C THR A 49 -2.66 30.25 0.32
N LYS A 50 -3.16 29.35 -0.53
CA LYS A 50 -4.39 28.57 -0.25
C LYS A 50 -4.13 27.27 0.55
N ILE A 51 -2.91 27.07 1.06
CA ILE A 51 -2.46 25.80 1.63
C ILE A 51 -2.66 25.84 3.16
N THR A 52 -3.30 24.82 3.73
CA THR A 52 -3.57 24.68 5.18
C THR A 52 -2.32 24.59 6.05
N LEU A 53 -1.14 24.43 5.44
CA LEU A 53 0.16 24.27 6.10
C LEU A 53 0.61 25.58 6.75
N ASP A 54 0.32 26.71 6.10
CA ASP A 54 0.74 28.03 6.56
C ASP A 54 0.06 28.37 7.89
N ASP A 55 -1.23 28.05 8.02
CA ASP A 55 -2.00 28.23 9.27
C ASP A 55 -1.49 27.32 10.39
N PHE A 56 -1.11 26.08 10.07
CA PHE A 56 -0.53 25.16 11.03
C PHE A 56 0.83 25.62 11.55
N ILE A 57 1.73 26.04 10.65
CA ILE A 57 3.04 26.60 11.01
C ILE A 57 2.86 27.87 11.86
N LEU A 58 1.94 28.74 11.50
CA LEU A 58 1.60 29.92 12.29
C LEU A 58 1.16 29.57 13.72
N ASN A 59 0.34 28.53 13.86
CA ASN A 59 -0.12 28.06 15.17
C ASN A 59 1.03 27.46 15.99
N ILE A 60 1.90 26.64 15.40
CA ILE A 60 3.10 26.12 16.09
C ILE A 60 3.99 27.28 16.56
N ILE A 61 4.30 28.22 15.67
CA ILE A 61 5.19 29.32 16.01
C ILE A 61 4.60 30.17 17.14
N ARG A 62 3.28 30.44 17.09
CA ARG A 62 2.58 31.22 18.10
C ARG A 62 2.46 30.51 19.45
N ALA A 63 2.00 29.26 19.44
CA ALA A 63 1.60 28.52 20.64
C ALA A 63 2.76 27.73 21.27
N THR A 64 3.81 27.44 20.51
CA THR A 64 4.89 26.54 20.93
C THR A 64 6.25 27.23 20.91
N ALA A 65 6.65 27.84 19.79
CA ALA A 65 7.99 28.41 19.65
C ALA A 65 8.21 29.65 20.53
N PHE A 66 7.29 30.63 20.52
CA PHE A 66 7.46 31.83 21.35
C PHE A 66 7.52 31.54 22.85
N PRO A 67 6.60 30.74 23.45
CA PRO A 67 6.71 30.36 24.85
C PRO A 67 8.05 29.71 25.21
N LEU A 68 8.60 28.84 24.37
CA LEU A 68 9.93 28.26 24.57
C LEU A 68 11.05 29.31 24.57
N VAL A 69 10.99 30.29 23.67
CA VAL A 69 11.99 31.38 23.63
C VAL A 69 11.88 32.26 24.88
N TYR A 70 10.67 32.54 25.38
CA TYR A 70 10.50 33.24 26.67
C TYR A 70 11.10 32.45 27.83
N LEU A 71 10.90 31.14 27.86
CA LEU A 71 11.52 30.26 28.86
C LEU A 71 13.05 30.22 28.73
N GLY A 72 13.59 30.23 27.51
CA GLY A 72 15.03 30.30 27.27
C GLY A 72 15.65 31.60 27.77
N VAL A 73 14.99 32.74 27.55
CA VAL A 73 15.42 34.04 28.10
C VAL A 73 15.33 34.06 29.63
N PHE A 74 14.27 33.50 30.20
CA PHE A 74 14.16 33.33 31.65
C PHE A 74 15.29 32.47 32.22
N TYR A 75 15.57 31.32 31.59
CA TYR A 75 16.67 30.43 31.97
C TYR A 75 18.03 31.14 31.92
N MET A 76 18.32 31.86 30.83
CA MET A 76 19.55 32.65 30.71
C MET A 76 19.67 33.72 31.79
N SER A 77 18.59 34.44 32.08
CA SER A 77 18.59 35.49 33.11
C SER A 77 18.87 34.95 34.50
N ILE A 78 18.31 33.78 34.84
CA ILE A 78 18.52 33.14 36.15
C ILE A 78 19.93 32.55 36.27
N HIS A 79 20.53 32.08 35.18
CA HIS A 79 21.87 31.53 35.19
C HIS A 79 22.97 32.56 35.48
N MET A 80 22.65 33.87 35.41
CA MET A 80 23.55 34.94 35.84
C MET A 80 23.72 35.02 37.36
N LEU A 81 22.78 34.44 38.12
CA LEU A 81 22.87 34.38 39.58
C LEU A 81 23.61 33.12 40.03
N LYS A 82 24.43 33.25 41.06
CA LYS A 82 24.98 32.12 41.82
C LYS A 82 23.84 31.46 42.59
N MET A 83 23.42 30.30 42.12
CA MET A 83 22.43 29.45 42.79
C MET A 83 23.12 28.35 43.58
N SER A 84 22.48 27.90 44.67
CA SER A 84 22.86 26.65 45.32
C SER A 84 22.67 25.47 44.35
N GLU A 85 23.45 24.41 44.52
CA GLU A 85 23.40 23.22 43.65
C GLU A 85 21.99 22.60 43.58
N SER A 86 21.25 22.58 44.69
CA SER A 86 19.87 22.08 44.72
C SER A 86 18.92 22.92 43.86
N MET A 87 19.09 24.24 43.85
CA MET A 87 18.25 25.15 43.07
C MET A 87 18.61 25.09 41.58
N ARG A 88 19.90 24.98 41.25
CA ARG A 88 20.37 24.73 39.87
C ARG A 88 19.81 23.42 39.32
N TYR A 89 19.84 22.35 40.12
CA TYR A 89 19.27 21.06 39.76
C TYR A 89 17.76 21.15 39.55
N GLY A 90 17.02 21.82 40.45
CA GLY A 90 15.57 22.04 40.29
C GLY A 90 15.21 22.80 39.01
N VAL A 91 15.96 23.84 38.65
CA VAL A 91 15.79 24.59 37.39
C VAL A 91 16.07 23.71 36.18
N HIS A 92 17.10 22.85 36.23
CA HIS A 92 17.39 21.88 35.18
C HIS A 92 16.27 20.86 34.99
N ILE A 93 15.73 20.30 36.09
CA ILE A 93 14.59 19.35 36.03
C ILE A 93 13.36 20.02 35.42
N LEU A 94 13.02 21.24 35.87
CA LEU A 94 11.88 21.98 35.32
C LEU A 94 12.08 22.33 33.85
N GLY A 95 13.28 22.76 33.46
CA GLY A 95 13.61 23.08 32.08
C GLY A 95 13.50 21.86 31.16
N THR A 96 14.09 20.74 31.56
CA THR A 96 14.02 19.46 30.81
C THR A 96 12.59 18.93 30.75
N ALA A 97 11.81 19.01 31.82
CA ALA A 97 10.39 18.64 31.82
C ALA A 97 9.60 19.48 30.80
N ILE A 98 9.75 20.80 30.83
CA ILE A 98 9.02 21.69 29.91
C ILE A 98 9.43 21.44 28.46
N VAL A 99 10.72 21.34 28.17
CA VAL A 99 11.20 21.06 26.80
C VAL A 99 10.66 19.72 26.30
N THR A 100 10.66 18.69 27.15
CA THR A 100 10.15 17.36 26.79
C THR A 100 8.65 17.36 26.53
N LEU A 101 7.86 18.01 27.39
CA LEU A 101 6.41 18.17 27.22
C LEU A 101 6.07 18.91 25.93
N VAL A 102 6.80 20.00 25.66
CA VAL A 102 6.59 20.80 24.46
C VAL A 102 7.00 20.02 23.20
N ALA A 103 8.12 19.32 23.22
CA ALA A 103 8.56 18.49 22.10
C ALA A 103 7.56 17.37 21.80
N ALA A 104 7.11 16.64 22.82
CA ALA A 104 6.10 15.58 22.67
C ALA A 104 4.79 16.13 22.09
N HIS A 105 4.30 17.26 22.62
CA HIS A 105 3.10 17.93 22.12
C HIS A 105 3.27 18.40 20.66
N LEU A 106 4.44 18.92 20.30
CA LEU A 106 4.75 19.34 18.93
C LEU A 106 4.69 18.15 17.96
N VAL A 107 5.34 17.04 18.30
CA VAL A 107 5.35 15.82 17.47
C VAL A 107 3.92 15.30 17.28
N VAL A 108 3.13 15.21 18.36
CA VAL A 108 1.71 14.80 18.28
C VAL A 108 0.91 15.76 17.39
N SER A 109 1.12 17.07 17.52
CA SER A 109 0.39 18.08 16.74
C SER A 109 0.71 17.99 15.25
N VAL A 110 1.98 17.76 14.90
CA VAL A 110 2.42 17.56 13.50
C VAL A 110 1.77 16.31 12.91
N ILE A 111 1.81 15.19 13.63
CA ILE A 111 1.18 13.95 13.20
C ILE A 111 -0.33 14.16 13.01
N GLN A 112 -1.01 14.75 13.99
CA GLN A 112 -2.44 15.02 13.90
C GLN A 112 -2.79 15.89 12.68
N TYR A 113 -2.03 16.95 12.43
CA TYR A 113 -2.25 17.81 11.27
C TYR A 113 -2.08 17.07 9.93
N VAL A 114 -1.03 16.24 9.80
CA VAL A 114 -0.80 15.43 8.59
C VAL A 114 -1.97 14.45 8.37
N PHE A 115 -2.44 13.81 9.44
CA PHE A 115 -3.57 12.89 9.38
C PHE A 115 -4.88 13.60 8.99
N GLU A 116 -5.21 14.73 9.61
CA GLU A 116 -6.42 15.52 9.32
C GLU A 116 -6.41 16.07 7.88
N THR A 117 -5.25 16.53 7.40
CA THR A 117 -5.10 17.06 6.04
C THR A 117 -5.18 15.94 4.99
N GLY A 118 -4.63 14.76 5.27
CA GLY A 118 -4.76 13.59 4.39
C GLY A 118 -6.21 13.08 4.30
N LEU A 119 -6.96 13.19 5.39
CA LEU A 119 -8.35 12.73 5.50
C LEU A 119 -9.36 13.59 4.75
N THR A 120 -9.22 14.91 4.87
CA THR A 120 -10.14 15.88 4.26
C THR A 120 -10.07 15.87 2.73
N LYS A 121 -8.91 15.54 2.15
CA LYS A 121 -8.74 15.42 0.68
C LYS A 121 -9.46 14.24 0.03
N LYS A 122 -9.82 13.19 0.79
CA LYS A 122 -10.39 11.95 0.23
C LYS A 122 -11.89 11.76 0.46
N GLY A 123 -12.60 12.70 1.10
CA GLY A 123 -14.06 12.58 1.29
C GLY A 123 -14.46 11.37 2.14
N ASN A 124 -13.62 10.96 3.09
CA ASN A 124 -13.80 9.71 3.84
C ASN A 124 -14.98 9.79 4.83
N GLY A 125 -15.81 8.74 4.86
CA GLY A 125 -17.00 8.61 5.71
C GLY A 125 -16.72 8.44 7.22
N PRO A 126 -17.76 8.45 8.08
CA PRO A 126 -17.63 8.47 9.55
C PRO A 126 -16.83 7.30 10.14
N ALA A 127 -16.97 6.09 9.59
CA ALA A 127 -16.29 4.89 10.08
C ALA A 127 -14.76 4.95 9.91
N MET A 128 -14.28 5.52 8.81
CA MET A 128 -12.85 5.71 8.56
C MET A 128 -12.26 6.73 9.54
N ARG A 129 -13.00 7.81 9.84
CA ARG A 129 -12.58 8.80 10.85
C ARG A 129 -12.45 8.18 12.24
N HIS A 130 -13.36 7.28 12.62
CA HIS A 130 -13.29 6.59 13.90
C HIS A 130 -12.06 5.67 13.99
N SER A 131 -11.80 4.88 12.95
CA SER A 131 -10.64 3.97 12.90
C SER A 131 -9.31 4.74 12.98
N LEU A 132 -9.24 5.89 12.30
CA LEU A 132 -8.04 6.73 12.31
C LEU A 132 -7.85 7.50 13.62
N LYS A 133 -8.93 7.89 14.30
CA LYS A 133 -8.85 8.44 15.65
C LYS A 133 -8.24 7.42 16.62
N GLY A 134 -8.67 6.15 16.54
CA GLY A 134 -8.07 5.07 17.33
C GLY A 134 -6.57 4.90 17.07
N ALA A 135 -6.13 4.95 15.81
CA ALA A 135 -4.71 4.89 15.46
C ALA A 135 -3.90 6.07 16.04
N LEU A 136 -4.45 7.29 15.97
CA LEU A 136 -3.82 8.48 16.56
C LEU A 136 -3.68 8.39 18.08
N ASP A 137 -4.68 7.82 18.76
CA ASP A 137 -4.63 7.63 20.22
C ASP A 137 -3.52 6.63 20.61
N ILE A 138 -3.34 5.55 19.85
CA ILE A 138 -2.21 4.62 20.05
C ILE A 138 -0.87 5.35 19.85
N ILE A 139 -0.72 6.12 18.77
CA ILE A 139 0.50 6.88 18.49
C ILE A 139 0.79 7.88 19.61
N ARG A 140 -0.24 8.55 20.16
CA ARG A 140 -0.10 9.46 21.30
C ARG A 140 0.45 8.73 22.53
N VAL A 141 -0.09 7.56 22.87
CA VAL A 141 0.41 6.75 24.00
C VAL A 141 1.89 6.41 23.82
N VAL A 142 2.30 6.01 22.61
CA VAL A 142 3.70 5.71 22.30
C VAL A 142 4.60 6.93 22.46
N ILE A 143 4.21 8.08 21.89
CA ILE A 143 5.01 9.32 21.95
C ILE A 143 5.16 9.80 23.40
N TRP A 144 4.06 9.79 24.17
CA TRP A 144 4.10 10.17 25.57
C TRP A 144 4.93 9.21 26.42
N GLY A 145 4.86 7.91 26.15
CA GLY A 145 5.75 6.91 26.78
C GLY A 145 7.22 7.19 26.50
N LEU A 146 7.59 7.47 25.25
CA LEU A 146 8.96 7.84 24.86
C LEU A 146 9.40 9.15 25.51
N ALA A 147 8.51 10.14 25.61
CA ALA A 147 8.78 11.41 26.28
C ALA A 147 9.09 11.22 27.77
N ILE A 148 8.35 10.35 28.46
CA ILE A 148 8.63 10.02 29.87
C ILE A 148 10.02 9.37 30.01
N ILE A 149 10.36 8.44 29.12
CA ILE A 149 11.67 7.76 29.15
C ILE A 149 12.80 8.76 28.92
N PHE A 150 12.67 9.63 27.91
CA PHE A 150 13.64 10.69 27.65
C PHE A 150 13.80 11.64 28.84
N PHE A 151 12.70 11.99 29.49
CA PHE A 151 12.74 12.83 30.70
C PHE A 151 13.48 12.12 31.85
N LEU A 152 13.17 10.85 32.13
CA LEU A 152 13.83 10.08 33.19
C LEU A 152 15.35 9.91 32.93
N ASP A 153 15.76 9.74 31.67
CA ASP A 153 17.18 9.68 31.29
C ASP A 153 17.91 10.97 31.64
N ASN A 154 17.30 12.12 31.34
CA ASN A 154 17.84 13.45 31.68
C ASN A 154 17.93 13.70 33.20
N LEU A 155 17.16 12.96 34.01
CA LEU A 155 17.25 12.99 35.47
C LEU A 155 18.37 12.06 36.02
N GLY A 156 19.06 11.33 35.14
CA GLY A 156 20.12 10.39 35.53
C GLY A 156 19.62 9.02 35.95
N PHE A 157 18.34 8.68 35.70
CA PHE A 157 17.86 7.32 35.92
C PHE A 157 18.45 6.39 34.86
N LYS A 158 18.87 5.19 35.29
CA LYS A 158 19.36 4.15 34.36
C LYS A 158 18.19 3.57 33.58
N ILE A 159 17.92 4.10 32.39
CA ILE A 159 16.83 3.62 31.53
C ILE A 159 17.18 2.35 30.73
N SER A 160 18.39 1.80 30.88
CA SER A 160 18.84 0.61 30.13
C SER A 160 17.88 -0.58 30.25
N ALA A 161 17.33 -0.82 31.45
CA ALA A 161 16.36 -1.89 31.67
C ALA A 161 15.03 -1.63 30.94
N VAL A 162 14.57 -0.38 30.90
CA VAL A 162 13.35 0.03 30.20
C VAL A 162 13.54 -0.09 28.69
N ILE A 163 14.67 0.38 28.16
CA ILE A 163 15.02 0.23 26.74
C ILE A 163 15.10 -1.26 26.37
N ALA A 164 15.75 -2.10 27.20
CA ALA A 164 15.83 -3.53 26.94
C ALA A 164 14.45 -4.20 26.90
N GLY A 165 13.57 -3.86 27.85
CA GLY A 165 12.18 -4.33 27.86
C GLY A 165 11.38 -3.87 26.64
N LEU A 166 11.51 -2.61 26.23
CA LEU A 166 10.91 -2.08 25.01
C LEU A 166 11.47 -2.74 23.74
N GLY A 167 12.75 -3.11 23.72
CA GLY A 167 13.35 -3.84 22.62
C GLY A 167 12.68 -5.20 22.43
N ILE A 168 12.55 -5.98 23.50
CA ILE A 168 11.86 -7.29 23.46
C ILE A 168 10.38 -7.11 23.10
N GLY A 169 9.70 -6.14 23.72
CA GLY A 169 8.30 -5.81 23.40
C GLY A 169 8.11 -5.38 21.95
N GLY A 170 9.05 -4.60 21.42
CA GLY A 170 9.07 -4.14 20.03
C GLY A 170 9.22 -5.29 19.05
N VAL A 171 10.06 -6.29 19.35
CA VAL A 171 10.18 -7.52 18.55
C VAL A 171 8.86 -8.29 18.54
N ALA A 172 8.20 -8.45 19.71
CA ALA A 172 6.90 -9.12 19.78
C ALA A 172 5.83 -8.41 18.94
N VAL A 173 5.77 -7.06 19.01
CA VAL A 173 4.87 -6.25 18.19
C VAL A 173 5.21 -6.37 16.70
N ALA A 174 6.49 -6.37 16.33
CA ALA A 174 6.93 -6.52 14.94
C ALA A 174 6.53 -7.88 14.35
N LEU A 175 6.70 -8.96 15.12
CA LEU A 175 6.24 -10.30 14.73
C LEU A 175 4.71 -10.35 14.57
N ALA A 176 3.96 -9.73 15.50
CA ALA A 176 2.51 -9.66 15.41
C ALA A 176 2.02 -8.83 14.20
N ALA A 177 2.77 -7.78 13.83
CA ALA A 177 2.45 -6.90 12.70
C ALA A 177 3.02 -7.39 11.35
N GLN A 178 3.78 -8.49 11.33
CA GLN A 178 4.52 -8.96 10.16
C GLN A 178 3.63 -9.13 8.92
N ALA A 179 2.43 -9.70 9.08
CA ALA A 179 1.50 -9.90 7.96
C ALA A 179 1.06 -8.58 7.32
N VAL A 180 0.78 -7.55 8.14
CA VAL A 180 0.35 -6.24 7.64
C VAL A 180 1.49 -5.51 6.92
N LEU A 181 2.72 -5.62 7.45
CA LEU A 181 3.90 -5.07 6.80
C LEU A 181 4.20 -5.79 5.47
N GLY A 182 4.02 -7.11 5.42
CA GLY A 182 4.14 -7.91 4.19
C GLY A 182 3.21 -7.43 3.08
N ASP A 183 1.95 -7.14 3.41
CA ASP A 183 0.99 -6.61 2.44
C ASP A 183 1.36 -5.20 1.95
N LEU A 184 1.90 -4.35 2.83
CA LEU A 184 2.37 -3.02 2.48
C LEU A 184 3.57 -3.08 1.52
N PHE A 185 4.54 -3.97 1.78
CA PHE A 185 5.67 -4.16 0.87
C PHE A 185 5.22 -4.75 -0.47
N SER A 186 4.26 -5.69 -0.44
CA SER A 186 3.66 -6.25 -1.66
C SER A 186 2.91 -5.19 -2.47
N TYR A 187 2.20 -4.27 -1.81
CA TYR A 187 1.58 -3.13 -2.49
C TYR A 187 2.60 -2.25 -3.21
N VAL A 188 3.70 -1.92 -2.53
CA VAL A 188 4.80 -1.15 -3.12
C VAL A 188 5.39 -1.91 -4.31
N ALA A 189 5.64 -3.21 -4.17
CA ALA A 189 6.13 -4.04 -5.27
C ALA A 189 5.18 -4.04 -6.47
N ILE A 190 3.87 -4.20 -6.25
CA ILE A 190 2.84 -4.15 -7.30
C ILE A 190 2.87 -2.78 -8.02
N LEU A 191 3.03 -1.67 -7.30
CA LEU A 191 3.09 -0.34 -7.91
C LEU A 191 4.33 -0.12 -8.79
N PHE A 192 5.47 -0.66 -8.37
CA PHE A 192 6.75 -0.47 -9.08
C PHE A 192 6.95 -1.47 -10.22
N ASP A 193 6.72 -2.77 -9.99
CA ASP A 193 6.93 -3.83 -10.98
C ASP A 193 5.74 -3.98 -11.93
N ARG A 194 4.53 -3.61 -11.46
CA ARG A 194 3.27 -3.67 -12.22
C ARG A 194 3.03 -5.03 -12.91
N PRO A 195 3.02 -6.15 -12.16
CA PRO A 195 2.68 -7.46 -12.73
C PRO A 195 1.24 -7.49 -13.31
N PHE A 196 0.37 -6.66 -12.77
CA PHE A 196 -0.98 -6.39 -13.26
C PHE A 196 -1.38 -4.93 -12.95
N GLU A 197 -2.30 -4.40 -13.72
CA GLU A 197 -2.88 -3.06 -13.54
C GLU A 197 -4.41 -3.13 -13.37
N ILE A 198 -5.01 -2.02 -12.92
CA ILE A 198 -6.47 -1.89 -12.87
C ILE A 198 -7.04 -2.07 -14.29
N GLY A 199 -8.06 -2.92 -14.41
CA GLY A 199 -8.66 -3.32 -15.69
C GLY A 199 -8.05 -4.57 -16.32
N ASP A 200 -6.98 -5.13 -15.75
CA ASP A 200 -6.41 -6.38 -16.26
C ASP A 200 -7.29 -7.58 -15.86
N PHE A 201 -7.56 -8.46 -16.83
CA PHE A 201 -8.15 -9.77 -16.54
C PHE A 201 -7.03 -10.71 -16.09
N VAL A 202 -7.16 -11.21 -14.86
CA VAL A 202 -6.17 -12.07 -14.21
C VAL A 202 -6.80 -13.36 -13.72
N ILE A 203 -6.01 -14.42 -13.71
CA ILE A 203 -6.35 -15.70 -13.08
C ILE A 203 -5.31 -15.97 -12.00
N VAL A 204 -5.78 -16.25 -10.79
CA VAL A 204 -4.99 -16.58 -9.61
C VAL A 204 -5.59 -17.85 -9.03
N ASP A 205 -4.82 -18.94 -9.08
CA ASP A 205 -5.30 -20.29 -8.75
C ASP A 205 -6.60 -20.62 -9.53
N ASP A 206 -7.69 -20.93 -8.82
CA ASP A 206 -9.00 -21.25 -9.40
C ASP A 206 -9.89 -20.02 -9.60
N TYR A 207 -9.44 -18.85 -9.15
CA TYR A 207 -10.20 -17.60 -9.21
C TYR A 207 -9.81 -16.77 -10.44
N MET A 208 -10.81 -16.19 -11.10
CA MET A 208 -10.61 -15.35 -12.28
C MET A 208 -11.49 -14.12 -12.26
N GLY A 209 -10.95 -13.01 -12.76
CA GLY A 209 -11.71 -11.77 -12.84
C GLY A 209 -10.86 -10.58 -13.28
N THR A 210 -11.48 -9.41 -13.25
CA THR A 210 -10.83 -8.14 -13.64
C THR A 210 -10.42 -7.35 -12.41
N VAL A 211 -9.18 -6.87 -12.37
CA VAL A 211 -8.67 -6.04 -11.26
C VAL A 211 -9.45 -4.73 -11.21
N GLU A 212 -10.17 -4.48 -10.12
CA GLU A 212 -11.00 -3.28 -9.93
C GLU A 212 -10.26 -2.22 -9.12
N HIS A 213 -9.58 -2.62 -8.05
CA HIS A 213 -8.90 -1.69 -7.14
C HIS A 213 -7.70 -2.33 -6.46
N ILE A 214 -6.58 -1.61 -6.44
CA ILE A 214 -5.36 -2.01 -5.73
C ILE A 214 -5.21 -1.12 -4.50
N GLY A 215 -5.51 -1.68 -3.32
CA GLY A 215 -5.37 -1.02 -2.03
C GLY A 215 -4.05 -1.36 -1.33
N ILE A 216 -3.75 -0.66 -0.23
CA ILE A 216 -2.49 -0.84 0.51
C ILE A 216 -2.34 -2.25 1.10
N LYS A 217 -3.44 -2.84 1.59
CA LYS A 217 -3.44 -4.20 2.16
C LYS A 217 -3.95 -5.25 1.17
N THR A 218 -5.00 -4.90 0.45
CA THR A 218 -5.78 -5.85 -0.35
C THR A 218 -6.05 -5.31 -1.74
N THR A 219 -6.10 -6.22 -2.70
CA THR A 219 -6.55 -5.96 -4.06
C THR A 219 -7.93 -6.60 -4.28
N ARG A 220 -8.81 -5.85 -4.94
CA ARG A 220 -10.18 -6.25 -5.25
C ARG A 220 -10.27 -6.65 -6.73
N ILE A 221 -10.77 -7.85 -6.98
CA ILE A 221 -10.93 -8.42 -8.31
C ILE A 221 -12.43 -8.70 -8.51
N ASN A 222 -13.02 -8.13 -9.56
CA ASN A 222 -14.41 -8.40 -9.92
C ASN A 222 -14.46 -9.70 -10.73
N SER A 223 -15.06 -10.73 -10.14
CA SER A 223 -15.20 -12.04 -10.76
C SER A 223 -16.22 -12.03 -11.89
N LEU A 224 -16.14 -13.01 -12.78
CA LEU A 224 -17.14 -13.24 -13.81
C LEU A 224 -18.51 -13.66 -13.23
N GLY A 225 -18.54 -14.19 -12.01
CA GLY A 225 -19.78 -14.52 -11.29
C GLY A 225 -20.52 -13.31 -10.71
N GLY A 226 -19.93 -12.11 -10.77
CA GLY A 226 -20.49 -10.87 -10.23
C GLY A 226 -20.12 -10.57 -8.78
N GLU A 227 -19.43 -11.48 -8.10
CA GLU A 227 -18.85 -11.25 -6.78
C GLU A 227 -17.51 -10.49 -6.85
N GLN A 228 -17.21 -9.74 -5.79
CA GLN A 228 -15.92 -9.09 -5.62
C GLN A 228 -15.02 -9.97 -4.73
N LEU A 229 -13.95 -10.48 -5.33
CA LEU A 229 -12.91 -11.22 -4.65
C LEU A 229 -11.94 -10.25 -3.98
N VAL A 230 -11.56 -10.52 -2.74
CA VAL A 230 -10.66 -9.68 -1.95
C VAL A 230 -9.43 -10.49 -1.57
N PHE A 231 -8.31 -10.19 -2.21
CA PHE A 231 -7.04 -10.85 -1.96
C PHE A 231 -6.14 -9.97 -1.11
N SER A 232 -5.37 -10.57 -0.20
CA SER A 232 -4.22 -9.87 0.38
C SER A 232 -3.18 -9.61 -0.71
N ASN A 233 -2.43 -8.52 -0.62
CA ASN A 233 -1.42 -8.23 -1.62
C ASN A 233 -0.30 -9.27 -1.58
N THR A 234 0.03 -9.79 -0.39
CA THR A 234 1.03 -10.85 -0.20
C THR A 234 0.63 -12.16 -0.89
N ASP A 235 -0.66 -12.50 -0.86
CA ASP A 235 -1.18 -13.68 -1.56
C ASP A 235 -0.98 -13.55 -3.08
N LEU A 236 -1.35 -12.41 -3.66
CA LEU A 236 -1.17 -12.17 -5.10
C LEU A 236 0.30 -12.18 -5.55
N THR A 237 1.22 -11.67 -4.72
CA THR A 237 2.64 -11.61 -5.06
C THR A 237 3.37 -12.93 -4.81
N ASN A 238 2.86 -13.79 -3.92
CA ASN A 238 3.40 -15.13 -3.68
C ASN A 238 2.81 -16.19 -4.64
N SER A 239 1.64 -15.94 -5.21
CA SER A 239 0.93 -16.86 -6.10
C SER A 239 1.35 -16.72 -7.57
N ARG A 240 1.06 -17.74 -8.38
CA ARG A 240 1.31 -17.72 -9.83
C ARG A 240 0.16 -17.04 -10.56
N LEU A 241 0.32 -15.75 -10.82
CA LEU A 241 -0.70 -14.95 -11.51
C LEU A 241 -0.56 -15.03 -13.04
N ARG A 242 -1.67 -15.32 -13.72
CA ARG A 242 -1.77 -15.31 -15.19
C ARG A 242 -2.47 -14.03 -15.63
N ASN A 243 -1.72 -13.12 -16.25
CA ASN A 243 -2.28 -11.87 -16.77
C ASN A 243 -2.63 -12.00 -18.26
N TYR A 244 -3.92 -11.94 -18.58
CA TYR A 244 -4.42 -12.11 -19.95
C TYR A 244 -4.44 -10.81 -20.75
N ARG A 245 -4.41 -9.63 -20.12
CA ARG A 245 -4.35 -8.36 -20.87
C ARG A 245 -3.03 -8.22 -21.64
N ARG A 246 -1.95 -8.84 -21.14
CA ARG A 246 -0.64 -8.87 -21.82
C ARG A 246 -0.54 -9.95 -22.91
N MET A 247 -1.58 -10.77 -23.12
CA MET A 247 -1.60 -11.81 -24.16
C MET A 247 -1.70 -11.18 -25.55
N LYS A 248 -0.66 -11.36 -26.37
CA LYS A 248 -0.65 -10.90 -27.78
C LYS A 248 -1.33 -11.89 -28.72
N HIS A 249 -1.07 -13.18 -28.50
CA HIS A 249 -1.59 -14.27 -29.33
C HIS A 249 -2.16 -15.34 -28.43
N ARG A 250 -3.36 -15.83 -28.76
CA ARG A 250 -4.01 -16.90 -28.03
C ARG A 250 -3.81 -18.22 -28.76
N ARG A 251 -3.09 -19.14 -28.13
CA ARG A 251 -2.98 -20.53 -28.61
C ARG A 251 -4.28 -21.26 -28.31
N VAL A 252 -4.88 -21.84 -29.35
CA VAL A 252 -6.07 -22.69 -29.25
C VAL A 252 -5.65 -24.12 -29.61
N VAL A 253 -6.07 -25.07 -28.78
CA VAL A 253 -5.90 -26.50 -29.02
C VAL A 253 -7.27 -27.14 -28.89
N PHE A 254 -7.69 -27.88 -29.91
CA PHE A 254 -8.90 -28.69 -29.81
C PHE A 254 -8.74 -30.00 -30.57
N ASN A 255 -9.49 -31.00 -30.12
CA ASN A 255 -9.46 -32.34 -30.69
C ASN A 255 -10.74 -32.59 -31.47
N LEU A 256 -10.62 -33.37 -32.53
CA LEU A 256 -11.72 -33.74 -33.40
C LEU A 256 -11.65 -35.24 -33.68
N GLY A 257 -12.75 -35.96 -33.49
CA GLY A 257 -12.84 -37.40 -33.73
C GLY A 257 -13.63 -37.70 -35.00
N VAL A 258 -13.11 -38.57 -35.86
CA VAL A 258 -13.85 -39.14 -37.00
C VAL A 258 -14.08 -40.63 -36.82
N THR A 259 -15.08 -41.18 -37.50
CA THR A 259 -15.45 -42.60 -37.35
C THR A 259 -14.36 -43.54 -37.87
N TYR A 260 -14.29 -44.76 -37.31
CA TYR A 260 -13.35 -45.80 -37.76
C TYR A 260 -13.59 -46.25 -39.21
N GLN A 261 -14.78 -45.99 -39.75
CA GLN A 261 -15.16 -46.25 -41.13
C GLN A 261 -14.54 -45.25 -42.11
N THR A 262 -13.98 -44.13 -41.62
CA THR A 262 -13.30 -43.13 -42.46
C THR A 262 -12.13 -43.78 -43.19
N SER A 263 -12.11 -43.67 -44.52
CA SER A 263 -11.10 -44.32 -45.34
C SER A 263 -9.70 -43.76 -45.08
N ARG A 264 -8.66 -44.58 -45.29
CA ARG A 264 -7.26 -44.15 -45.14
C ARG A 264 -6.91 -42.93 -46.00
N THR A 265 -7.55 -42.79 -47.17
CA THR A 265 -7.36 -41.63 -48.05
C THR A 265 -7.92 -40.37 -47.40
N GLN A 266 -9.17 -40.40 -46.93
CA GLN A 266 -9.78 -39.28 -46.21
C GLN A 266 -8.98 -38.89 -44.95
N LEU A 267 -8.49 -39.87 -44.19
CA LEU A 267 -7.67 -39.61 -42.99
C LEU A 267 -6.40 -38.79 -43.30
N LYS A 268 -5.81 -38.98 -44.48
CA LYS A 268 -4.65 -38.20 -44.93
C LYS A 268 -5.02 -36.80 -45.41
N GLU A 269 -6.24 -36.61 -45.92
CA GLU A 269 -6.73 -35.33 -46.43
C GLU A 269 -7.22 -34.40 -45.31
N ILE A 270 -7.69 -34.93 -44.18
CA ILE A 270 -8.22 -34.14 -43.05
C ILE A 270 -7.27 -33.00 -42.60
N PRO A 271 -5.96 -33.23 -42.36
CA PRO A 271 -5.03 -32.16 -41.99
C PRO A 271 -4.97 -31.03 -43.02
N GLU A 272 -4.93 -31.37 -44.32
CA GLU A 272 -4.85 -30.41 -45.42
C GLU A 272 -6.15 -29.59 -45.54
N ILE A 273 -7.30 -30.23 -45.37
CA ILE A 273 -8.62 -29.57 -45.34
C ILE A 273 -8.66 -28.54 -44.20
N ILE A 274 -8.27 -28.95 -42.99
CA ILE A 274 -8.28 -28.09 -41.80
C ILE A 274 -7.31 -26.92 -41.94
N GLU A 275 -6.10 -27.19 -42.44
CA GLU A 275 -5.12 -26.14 -42.75
C GLU A 275 -5.68 -25.12 -43.74
N GLY A 276 -6.33 -25.60 -44.82
CA GLY A 276 -6.96 -24.77 -45.82
C GLY A 276 -8.12 -23.92 -45.30
N ILE A 277 -8.87 -24.41 -44.31
CA ILE A 277 -9.91 -23.63 -43.62
C ILE A 277 -9.28 -22.52 -42.78
N ILE A 278 -8.33 -22.87 -41.92
CA ILE A 278 -7.74 -21.94 -40.95
C ILE A 278 -6.97 -20.83 -41.67
N LYS A 279 -6.21 -21.15 -42.73
CA LYS A 279 -5.46 -20.16 -43.52
C LYS A 279 -6.33 -19.12 -44.24
N LYS A 280 -7.63 -19.40 -44.45
CA LYS A 280 -8.57 -18.46 -45.09
C LYS A 280 -9.16 -17.43 -44.11
N ILE A 281 -8.96 -17.61 -42.81
CA ILE A 281 -9.50 -16.72 -41.80
C ILE A 281 -8.44 -15.70 -41.41
N GLU A 282 -8.79 -14.41 -41.52
CA GLU A 282 -7.90 -13.32 -41.17
C GLU A 282 -7.52 -13.33 -39.68
N ASN A 283 -6.33 -12.80 -39.36
CA ASN A 283 -5.81 -12.68 -38.00
C ASN A 283 -5.66 -14.01 -37.24
N ILE A 284 -5.39 -15.10 -37.98
CA ILE A 284 -5.08 -16.42 -37.43
C ILE A 284 -3.80 -16.96 -38.05
N THR A 285 -3.01 -17.67 -37.26
CA THR A 285 -1.85 -18.43 -37.73
C THR A 285 -2.06 -19.91 -37.45
N PHE A 286 -2.09 -20.70 -38.52
CA PHE A 286 -2.09 -22.16 -38.41
C PHE A 286 -0.75 -22.65 -37.86
N ASP A 287 -0.78 -23.59 -36.92
CA ASP A 287 0.41 -24.25 -36.38
C ASP A 287 0.47 -25.69 -36.88
N ARG A 288 -0.54 -26.50 -36.53
CA ARG A 288 -0.59 -27.91 -36.94
C ARG A 288 -1.99 -28.50 -36.93
N ALA A 289 -2.17 -29.54 -37.75
CA ALA A 289 -3.26 -30.50 -37.66
C ALA A 289 -2.67 -31.89 -37.87
N HIS A 290 -2.82 -32.80 -36.91
CA HIS A 290 -2.25 -34.14 -36.99
C HIS A 290 -3.24 -35.20 -36.54
N PHE A 291 -3.15 -36.37 -37.16
CA PHE A 291 -3.76 -37.57 -36.61
C PHE A 291 -3.01 -37.94 -35.32
N LEU A 292 -3.66 -37.70 -34.18
CA LEU A 292 -3.06 -37.77 -32.84
C LEU A 292 -3.04 -39.20 -32.30
N SER A 293 -4.19 -39.88 -32.33
CA SER A 293 -4.35 -41.17 -31.66
C SER A 293 -5.60 -41.93 -32.12
N TYR A 294 -5.58 -43.25 -31.95
CA TYR A 294 -6.77 -44.09 -31.94
C TYR A 294 -7.45 -43.98 -30.55
N GLY A 295 -8.78 -43.79 -30.53
CA GLY A 295 -9.60 -43.76 -29.32
C GLY A 295 -10.65 -44.86 -29.32
N ASP A 296 -11.38 -45.03 -28.21
CA ASP A 296 -12.33 -46.14 -28.03
C ASP A 296 -13.43 -46.22 -29.11
N PHE A 297 -13.86 -45.08 -29.62
CA PHE A 297 -14.92 -44.95 -30.65
C PHE A 297 -14.57 -43.96 -31.77
N SER A 298 -13.35 -43.43 -31.80
CA SER A 298 -12.94 -42.36 -32.73
C SER A 298 -11.48 -42.44 -33.16
N LEU A 299 -11.20 -41.90 -34.35
CA LEU A 299 -9.86 -41.58 -34.83
C LEU A 299 -9.61 -40.08 -34.56
N ASN A 300 -8.74 -39.76 -33.61
CA ASN A 300 -8.61 -38.42 -33.04
C ASN A 300 -7.54 -37.59 -33.76
N PHE A 301 -7.91 -36.39 -34.17
CA PHE A 301 -7.01 -35.37 -34.70
C PHE A 301 -6.83 -34.25 -33.67
N GLU A 302 -5.60 -33.74 -33.52
CA GLU A 302 -5.30 -32.53 -32.76
C GLU A 302 -5.08 -31.37 -33.73
N ILE A 303 -5.79 -30.27 -33.49
CA ILE A 303 -5.66 -29.03 -34.26
C ILE A 303 -5.15 -27.94 -33.33
N VAL A 304 -4.10 -27.23 -33.77
CA VAL A 304 -3.50 -26.09 -33.07
C VAL A 304 -3.41 -24.89 -34.00
N TYR A 305 -3.87 -23.74 -33.50
CA TYR A 305 -3.76 -22.46 -34.19
C TYR A 305 -3.62 -21.32 -33.18
N TYR A 306 -3.16 -20.16 -33.65
CA TYR A 306 -3.01 -18.95 -32.86
C TYR A 306 -3.95 -17.87 -33.37
N VAL A 307 -4.83 -17.36 -32.50
CA VAL A 307 -5.59 -16.14 -32.78
C VAL A 307 -4.72 -14.94 -32.46
N GLN A 308 -4.57 -14.01 -33.40
CA GLN A 308 -3.72 -12.81 -33.29
C GLN A 308 -4.38 -11.71 -32.43
N SER A 309 -5.00 -12.10 -31.32
CA SER A 309 -5.72 -11.23 -30.39
C SER A 309 -5.82 -11.88 -29.02
N GLY A 310 -5.66 -11.09 -27.95
CA GLY A 310 -5.95 -11.51 -26.57
C GLY A 310 -7.44 -11.53 -26.21
N ASP A 311 -8.26 -10.80 -26.97
CA ASP A 311 -9.71 -10.68 -26.77
C ASP A 311 -10.40 -12.05 -26.81
N TYR A 312 -11.11 -12.36 -25.73
CA TYR A 312 -11.80 -13.64 -25.56
C TYR A 312 -12.98 -13.82 -26.52
N ASN A 313 -13.77 -12.77 -26.76
CA ASN A 313 -14.95 -12.84 -27.61
C ASN A 313 -14.55 -13.04 -29.08
N LYS A 314 -13.52 -12.31 -29.54
CA LYS A 314 -12.97 -12.53 -30.89
C LYS A 314 -12.49 -13.97 -31.10
N TYR A 315 -11.87 -14.54 -30.06
CA TYR A 315 -11.47 -15.95 -30.09
C TYR A 315 -12.69 -16.88 -30.20
N MET A 316 -13.75 -16.66 -29.43
CA MET A 316 -14.99 -17.44 -29.51
C MET A 316 -15.62 -17.39 -30.91
N ASP A 317 -15.73 -16.21 -31.50
CA ASP A 317 -16.29 -16.02 -32.85
C ASP A 317 -15.46 -16.76 -33.90
N VAL A 318 -14.13 -16.67 -33.79
CA VAL A 318 -13.19 -17.39 -34.64
C VAL A 318 -13.34 -18.91 -34.51
N GLN A 319 -13.41 -19.42 -33.28
CA GLN A 319 -13.56 -20.85 -33.04
C GLN A 319 -14.89 -21.38 -33.61
N GLN A 320 -15.98 -20.63 -33.44
CA GLN A 320 -17.26 -20.95 -34.04
C GLN A 320 -17.18 -21.02 -35.58
N LYS A 321 -16.54 -20.03 -36.20
CA LYS A 321 -16.36 -20.00 -37.66
C LYS A 321 -15.55 -21.19 -38.18
N ILE A 322 -14.47 -21.57 -37.47
CA ILE A 322 -13.66 -22.76 -37.80
C ILE A 322 -14.50 -24.03 -37.69
N ASN A 323 -15.24 -24.20 -36.59
CA ASN A 323 -16.06 -25.38 -36.36
C ASN A 323 -17.12 -25.58 -37.46
N PHE A 324 -17.82 -24.51 -37.86
CA PHE A 324 -18.80 -24.60 -38.95
C PHE A 324 -18.15 -24.90 -40.31
N ALA A 325 -17.01 -24.26 -40.62
CA ALA A 325 -16.30 -24.53 -41.88
C ALA A 325 -15.75 -25.97 -41.95
N ILE A 326 -15.32 -26.54 -40.82
CA ILE A 326 -14.94 -27.95 -40.72
C ILE A 326 -16.16 -28.84 -40.96
N HIS A 327 -17.30 -28.54 -40.33
CA HIS A 327 -18.53 -29.29 -40.52
C HIS A 327 -18.98 -29.32 -41.98
N GLU A 328 -19.07 -28.15 -42.63
CA GLU A 328 -19.43 -28.02 -44.06
C GLU A 328 -18.45 -28.79 -44.97
N SER A 329 -17.16 -28.73 -44.68
CA SER A 329 -16.16 -29.44 -45.47
C SER A 329 -16.28 -30.96 -45.29
N PHE A 330 -16.47 -31.42 -44.06
CA PHE A 330 -16.57 -32.85 -43.76
C PHE A 330 -17.83 -33.46 -44.40
N GLU A 331 -18.95 -32.74 -44.38
CA GLU A 331 -20.17 -33.13 -45.09
C GLU A 331 -19.91 -33.29 -46.60
N LYS A 332 -19.21 -32.34 -47.22
CA LYS A 332 -18.85 -32.41 -48.65
C LYS A 332 -17.98 -33.62 -49.01
N TYR A 333 -17.08 -34.03 -48.11
CA TYR A 333 -16.17 -35.16 -48.31
C TYR A 333 -16.69 -36.49 -47.74
N ASN A 334 -17.94 -36.53 -47.26
CA ASN A 334 -18.54 -37.69 -46.57
C ASN A 334 -17.63 -38.23 -45.44
N ILE A 335 -17.10 -37.32 -44.63
CA ILE A 335 -16.33 -37.64 -43.43
C ILE A 335 -17.26 -37.48 -42.23
N GLU A 336 -17.51 -38.56 -41.50
CA GLU A 336 -18.43 -38.55 -40.38
C GLU A 336 -17.72 -38.24 -39.05
N PHE A 337 -18.33 -37.39 -38.23
CA PHE A 337 -17.89 -37.16 -36.86
C PHE A 337 -18.17 -38.38 -36.00
N ALA A 338 -17.20 -38.78 -35.18
CA ALA A 338 -17.37 -39.87 -34.26
C ALA A 338 -18.33 -39.50 -33.13
N TYR A 339 -19.19 -40.44 -32.77
CA TYR A 339 -20.02 -40.44 -31.58
C TYR A 339 -19.75 -41.72 -30.79
N PRO A 340 -19.98 -41.72 -29.46
CA PRO A 340 -19.84 -42.93 -28.66
C PRO A 340 -20.66 -44.08 -29.27
N THR A 341 -19.98 -45.17 -29.62
CA THR A 341 -20.57 -46.36 -30.26
C THR A 341 -20.21 -47.60 -29.47
N GLN A 342 -21.12 -48.57 -29.46
CA GLN A 342 -20.93 -49.88 -28.83
C GLN A 342 -21.46 -50.96 -29.75
N THR A 343 -20.77 -52.10 -29.80
CA THR A 343 -21.28 -53.31 -30.44
C THR A 343 -21.88 -54.21 -29.37
N VAL A 344 -23.19 -54.44 -29.44
CA VAL A 344 -23.92 -55.29 -28.49
C VAL A 344 -24.10 -56.68 -29.07
N TYR A 345 -23.51 -57.67 -28.42
CA TYR A 345 -23.72 -59.09 -28.74
C TYR A 345 -24.95 -59.60 -27.98
N ILE A 346 -26.07 -59.79 -28.69
CA ILE A 346 -27.29 -60.36 -28.12
C ILE A 346 -27.25 -61.88 -28.28
N ASN A 347 -26.97 -62.60 -27.19
CA ASN A 347 -27.10 -64.05 -27.15
C ASN A 347 -28.58 -64.42 -26.93
N LYS A 348 -29.13 -65.28 -27.79
CA LYS A 348 -30.46 -65.87 -27.53
C LYS A 348 -30.37 -66.71 -26.26
N ALA A 349 -31.18 -66.39 -25.25
CA ALA A 349 -31.42 -67.32 -24.15
C ALA A 349 -32.08 -68.58 -24.74
N HIS A 350 -31.50 -69.75 -24.48
CA HIS A 350 -32.18 -71.01 -24.78
C HIS A 350 -33.38 -71.11 -23.84
N GLU A 351 -34.59 -71.18 -24.42
CA GLU A 351 -35.85 -71.46 -23.71
C GLU A 351 -35.89 -72.86 -23.11
#